data_AF-H8MIX5-F1
#
_entry.id   AF-H8MIX5-F1
#
_cell.length_a   1.000
_cell.length_b   1.000
_cell.length_c   1.000
_cell.angle_alpha   90.00
_cell.angle_beta   90.00
_cell.angle_gamma   90.00
#
_symmetry.space_group_name_H-M   'P 1'
#
loop_
_entity.id
_entity.type
_entity.pdbx_description
1 polymer ?
#
loop_
_entity_poly.entity_id
_entity_poly.type
_entity_poly.pdbx_seq_one_letter_code
_entity_poly.pdbx_strand_id
1 'polypeptide(L)'
;MADRILEQQHEHEREQERERLREQEQKDLEVESHRGARPLEGFAGGHTTWTGDQDDAAAARVHAGDAEASWEASERQARLEPPESDAEDGTGRRE
;
A
#
# COMPACT_ATOMS: atom_id res chain seq x y z
N MET A 1 -46.88 3.80 29.13
CA MET A 1 -47.59 3.34 27.92
C MET A 1 -47.05 4.06 26.69
N ALA A 2 -46.97 5.40 26.70
CA ALA A 2 -46.40 6.20 25.60
C ALA A 2 -44.95 5.85 25.26
N ASP A 3 -44.09 5.62 26.26
CA ASP A 3 -42.67 5.33 26.03
C ASP A 3 -42.44 4.00 25.30
N ARG A 4 -43.27 2.97 25.56
CA ARG A 4 -43.20 1.68 24.86
C ARG A 4 -43.63 1.77 23.39
N ILE A 5 -44.45 2.75 23.03
CA ILE A 5 -44.91 2.94 21.65
C ILE A 5 -43.83 3.66 20.84
N LEU A 6 -43.18 4.66 21.45
CA LEU A 6 -42.03 5.36 20.85
C LEU A 6 -40.82 4.43 20.67
N GLU A 7 -40.55 3.57 21.64
CA GLU A 7 -39.45 2.60 21.56
C GLU A 7 -39.66 1.59 20.42
N GLN A 8 -40.89 1.10 20.23
CA GLN A 8 -41.25 0.24 19.09
C GLN A 8 -41.13 0.95 17.74
N GLN A 9 -41.45 2.26 17.67
CA GLN A 9 -41.27 3.04 16.44
C GLN A 9 -39.79 3.19 16.09
N HIS A 10 -38.93 3.52 17.07
CA HIS A 10 -37.49 3.61 16.85
C HIS A 10 -36.85 2.25 16.51
N GLU A 11 -37.35 1.15 17.08
CA GLU A 11 -36.93 -0.21 16.68
C GLU A 11 -37.26 -0.48 15.22
N HIS A 12 -38.48 -0.15 14.79
CA HIS A 12 -38.91 -0.35 13.41
C HIS A 12 -38.11 0.51 12.42
N GLU A 13 -37.82 1.76 12.76
CA GLU A 13 -36.99 2.65 11.93
C GLU A 13 -35.56 2.09 11.78
N ARG A 14 -34.96 1.60 12.87
CA ARG A 14 -33.63 0.97 12.83
C ARG A 14 -33.62 -0.31 12.01
N GLU A 15 -34.70 -1.10 12.06
CA GLU A 15 -34.82 -2.30 11.23
C GLU A 15 -34.89 -1.96 9.75
N GLN A 16 -35.69 -0.96 9.36
CA GLN A 16 -35.75 -0.49 7.96
C GLN A 16 -34.41 0.04 7.46
N GLU A 17 -33.68 0.81 8.27
CA GLU A 17 -32.35 1.28 7.91
C GLU A 17 -31.36 0.12 7.72
N ARG A 18 -31.41 -0.89 8.59
CA ARG A 18 -30.55 -2.08 8.46
C ARG A 18 -30.88 -2.91 7.24
N GLU A 19 -32.15 -3.07 6.89
CA GLU A 19 -32.56 -3.75 5.65
C GLU A 19 -32.05 -3.00 4.42
N ARG A 20 -32.20 -1.67 4.39
CA ARG A 20 -31.68 -0.84 3.30
C ARG A 20 -30.16 -0.97 3.13
N LEU A 21 -29.41 -1.01 4.24
CA LEU A 21 -27.95 -1.19 4.20
C LEU A 21 -27.57 -2.57 3.65
N ARG A 22 -28.27 -3.63 4.07
CA ARG A 22 -28.04 -4.99 3.56
C ARG A 22 -28.32 -5.09 2.06
N GLU A 23 -29.40 -4.46 1.58
CA GLU A 23 -29.71 -4.43 0.15
C GLU A 23 -28.64 -3.71 -0.66
N GLN A 24 -28.07 -2.64 -0.12
CA GLN A 24 -26.99 -1.90 -0.77
C GLN A 24 -25.71 -2.72 -0.82
N GLU A 25 -25.32 -3.34 0.30
CA GLU A 25 -24.16 -4.23 0.36
C GLU A 25 -24.31 -5.42 -0.61
N GLN A 26 -25.50 -6.02 -0.70
CA GLN A 26 -25.76 -7.09 -1.64
C GLN A 26 -25.58 -6.66 -3.10
N LYS A 27 -26.02 -5.44 -3.46
CA LYS A 27 -25.81 -4.88 -4.81
C LYS A 27 -24.33 -4.63 -5.10
N ASP A 28 -23.59 -4.11 -4.13
CA ASP A 28 -22.16 -3.86 -4.28
C ASP A 28 -21.40 -5.19 -4.47
N LEU A 29 -21.73 -6.22 -3.69
CA LEU A 29 -21.18 -7.57 -3.84
C LEU A 29 -21.54 -8.20 -5.19
N GLU A 30 -22.75 -7.98 -5.70
CA GLU A 30 -23.14 -8.42 -7.05
C GLU A 30 -22.31 -7.74 -8.13
N VAL A 31 -22.07 -6.43 -8.01
CA VAL A 31 -21.21 -5.70 -8.95
C VAL A 31 -19.77 -6.21 -8.88
N GLU A 32 -19.23 -6.43 -7.68
CA GLU A 32 -17.86 -6.89 -7.48
C GLU A 32 -17.65 -8.34 -7.93
N SER A 33 -18.60 -9.24 -7.66
CA SER A 33 -18.52 -10.65 -8.08
C SER A 33 -18.53 -10.82 -9.60
N HIS A 34 -19.16 -9.90 -10.33
CA HIS A 34 -19.16 -9.89 -11.80
C HIS A 34 -18.03 -9.02 -12.38
N ARG A 35 -17.26 -8.32 -11.55
CA ARG A 35 -16.13 -7.51 -11.99
C ARG A 35 -14.94 -8.41 -12.26
N GLY A 36 -14.83 -8.88 -13.50
CA GLY A 36 -13.62 -9.52 -14.00
C GLY A 36 -12.40 -8.58 -13.94
N ALA A 37 -11.21 -9.12 -14.21
CA ALA A 37 -10.00 -8.32 -14.33
C ALA A 37 -10.27 -7.16 -15.30
N ARG A 38 -10.13 -5.91 -14.83
CA ARG A 38 -10.26 -4.74 -15.70
C ARG A 38 -9.21 -4.91 -16.80
N PRO A 39 -9.59 -4.80 -18.09
CA PRO A 39 -8.58 -4.79 -19.13
C PRO A 39 -7.61 -3.67 -18.80
N LEU A 40 -6.32 -3.98 -18.82
CA LEU A 40 -5.28 -3.00 -18.59
C LEU A 40 -5.21 -2.08 -19.83
N GLU A 41 -6.20 -1.22 -19.99
CA GLU A 41 -6.16 -0.16 -20.98
C GLU A 41 -4.94 0.71 -20.67
N GLY A 42 -3.95 0.67 -21.56
CA GLY A 42 -2.66 1.35 -21.38
C GLY A 42 -1.52 0.47 -20.86
N PHE A 43 -1.74 -0.81 -20.50
CA PHE A 43 -0.63 -1.77 -20.43
C PHE A 43 -0.29 -2.19 -21.85
N ALA A 44 0.32 -1.25 -22.57
CA ALA A 44 1.18 -1.61 -23.65
C ALA A 44 2.30 -2.45 -23.02
N GLY A 45 2.22 -3.78 -23.17
CA GLY A 45 3.40 -4.64 -23.18
C GLY A 45 4.30 -4.29 -24.38
N GLY A 46 4.52 -2.99 -24.59
CA GLY A 46 5.33 -2.43 -25.64
C GLY A 46 6.74 -2.83 -25.29
N HIS A 47 7.31 -3.69 -26.14
CA HIS A 47 8.72 -3.97 -26.18
C HIS A 47 9.48 -2.65 -26.03
N THR A 48 10.07 -2.43 -24.85
CA THR A 48 11.07 -1.40 -24.70
C THR A 48 12.22 -1.76 -25.62
N THR A 49 12.89 -0.77 -26.21
CA THR A 49 14.18 -1.02 -26.89
C THR A 49 15.28 -1.42 -25.90
N TRP A 50 15.00 -1.29 -24.60
CA TRP A 50 15.81 -1.78 -23.49
C TRP A 50 15.80 -3.30 -23.43
N THR A 51 16.97 -3.92 -23.53
CA THR A 51 17.17 -5.37 -23.48
C THR A 51 17.61 -5.84 -22.09
N GLY A 52 17.43 -7.13 -21.79
CA GLY A 52 17.93 -7.74 -20.54
C GLY A 52 19.43 -7.56 -20.36
N ASP A 53 20.23 -7.67 -21.43
CA ASP A 53 21.68 -7.44 -21.34
C ASP A 53 22.04 -5.99 -20.93
N GLN A 54 21.22 -5.02 -21.32
CA GLN A 54 21.39 -3.62 -20.88
C GLN A 54 21.01 -3.44 -19.42
N ASP A 55 19.99 -4.18 -18.96
CA ASP A 55 19.58 -4.26 -17.56
C ASP A 55 20.70 -4.85 -16.70
N ASP A 56 21.22 -6.01 -17.07
CA ASP A 56 22.30 -6.69 -16.35
C ASP A 56 23.57 -5.84 -16.30
N ALA A 57 23.92 -5.16 -17.39
CA ALA A 57 25.07 -4.26 -17.43
C ALA A 57 24.87 -3.00 -16.57
N ALA A 58 23.64 -2.48 -16.48
CA ALA A 58 23.31 -1.37 -15.58
C ALA A 58 23.31 -1.82 -14.11
N ALA A 59 22.70 -2.97 -13.81
CA ALA A 59 22.65 -3.56 -12.49
C ALA A 59 24.06 -3.86 -11.95
N ALA A 60 24.95 -4.40 -12.79
CA ALA A 60 26.35 -4.63 -12.42
C ALA A 60 27.11 -3.34 -12.05
N ARG A 61 26.72 -2.17 -12.58
CA ARG A 61 27.33 -0.88 -12.22
C ARG A 61 26.71 -0.27 -10.97
N VAL A 62 25.38 -0.33 -10.86
CA VAL A 62 24.64 0.28 -9.75
C VAL A 62 24.83 -0.52 -8.46
N HIS A 63 24.81 -1.85 -8.55
CA HIS A 63 24.81 -2.76 -7.40
C HIS A 63 26.15 -3.45 -7.14
N ALA A 64 27.24 -2.98 -7.76
CA ALA A 64 28.58 -3.58 -7.62
C ALA A 64 29.02 -3.77 -6.15
N GLY A 65 28.57 -2.90 -5.24
CA GLY A 65 28.92 -2.91 -3.82
C GLY A 65 27.81 -3.37 -2.88
N ASP A 66 26.61 -3.67 -3.38
CA ASP A 66 25.44 -3.91 -2.52
C ASP A 66 25.60 -5.14 -1.64
N ALA A 67 26.25 -6.19 -2.18
CA ALA A 67 26.50 -7.41 -1.41
C ALA A 67 27.46 -7.16 -0.24
N GLU A 68 28.52 -6.37 -0.46
CA GLU A 68 29.51 -6.05 0.57
C GLU A 68 28.95 -5.05 1.60
N ALA A 69 28.23 -4.03 1.14
CA ALA A 69 27.53 -3.08 2.01
C ALA A 69 26.45 -3.75 2.86
N SER A 70 25.71 -4.70 2.29
CA SER A 70 24.70 -5.49 3.01
C SER A 70 25.35 -6.42 4.03
N TRP A 71 26.48 -7.04 3.69
CA TRP A 71 27.25 -7.87 4.61
C TRP A 71 27.75 -7.05 5.81
N GLU A 72 28.38 -5.90 5.53
CA GLU A 72 28.91 -5.01 6.56
C GLU A 72 27.78 -4.47 7.47
N ALA A 73 26.65 -4.03 6.90
CA ALA A 73 25.50 -3.60 7.66
C ALA A 73 24.94 -4.72 8.57
N SER A 74 24.92 -5.95 8.07
CA SER A 74 24.48 -7.11 8.84
C SER A 74 25.44 -7.40 10.00
N GLU A 75 26.77 -7.31 9.77
CA GLU A 75 27.76 -7.46 10.83
C GLU A 75 27.62 -6.39 11.91
N ARG A 76 27.40 -5.12 11.54
CA ARG A 76 27.18 -4.03 12.49
C ARG A 76 25.93 -4.26 13.36
N GLN A 77 24.84 -4.69 12.72
CA GLN A 77 23.59 -5.05 13.43
C GLN A 77 23.79 -6.23 14.39
N ALA A 78 24.49 -7.28 13.94
CA ALA A 78 24.78 -8.44 14.77
C ALA A 78 25.67 -8.11 15.98
N ARG A 79 26.53 -7.09 15.87
CA ARG A 79 27.38 -6.58 16.96
C ARG A 79 26.64 -5.66 17.94
N LEU A 80 25.34 -5.39 17.72
CA LEU A 80 24.55 -4.41 18.47
C LEU A 80 25.22 -3.02 18.48
N GLU A 81 25.89 -2.66 17.38
CA GLU A 81 26.48 -1.33 17.26
C GLU A 81 25.35 -0.29 17.25
N PRO A 82 25.40 0.74 18.13
CA PRO A 82 24.39 1.79 18.11
C PRO A 82 24.40 2.49 16.75
N PRO A 83 23.24 2.88 16.21
CA PRO A 83 23.20 3.59 14.93
C PRO A 83 24.02 4.88 15.05
N GLU A 84 24.96 5.10 14.13
CA GLU A 84 25.61 6.39 14.03
C GLU A 84 24.53 7.42 13.74
N SER A 85 24.39 8.42 14.61
CA SER A 85 23.46 9.51 14.40
C SER A 85 23.82 10.17 13.08
N ASP A 86 22.90 10.20 12.13
CA ASP A 86 23.00 11.02 10.93
C ASP A 86 23.35 12.45 11.36
N ALA A 87 24.63 12.80 11.22
CA ALA A 87 25.09 14.16 11.42
C ALA A 87 24.51 14.94 10.26
N GLU A 88 23.32 15.51 10.51
CA GLU A 88 22.72 16.56 9.72
C GLU A 88 23.80 17.53 9.27
N ASP A 89 23.85 17.71 7.95
CA ASP A 89 24.68 18.66 7.24
C ASP A 89 24.37 20.06 7.78
N GLY A 90 25.07 20.44 8.85
CA GLY A 90 25.02 21.73 9.51
C GLY A 90 25.70 22.79 8.66
N THR A 91 25.27 22.98 7.41
CA THR A 91 25.59 24.20 6.66
C THR A 91 24.72 25.33 7.18
N GLY A 92 25.07 25.82 8.38
CA GLY A 92 24.69 27.14 8.86
C GLY A 92 25.33 28.20 7.96
N ARG A 93 24.66 28.53 6.86
CA ARG A 93 25.01 29.66 6.00
C ARG A 93 24.79 30.93 6.82
N ARG A 94 25.89 31.58 7.18
CA ARG A 94 25.91 32.97 7.64
C ARG A 94 25.34 33.87 6.55
N GLU A 95 24.35 34.67 6.90
CA GLU A 95 24.13 36.03 6.37
C GLU A 95 23.76 36.96 7.53
#